data_AF-A0A2T4DW07-F1
#
_entry.id   AF-A0A2T4DW07-F1
#
_cell.length_a   1.000
_cell.length_b   1.000
_cell.length_c   1.000
_cell.angle_alpha   90.00
_cell.angle_beta   90.00
_cell.angle_gamma   90.00
#
_symmetry.space_group_name_H-M   'P 1'
#
loop_
_entity.id
_entity.type
_entity.pdbx_description
1 polymer ?
#
loop_
_entity_poly.entity_id
_entity_poly.type
_entity_poly.pdbx_seq_one_letter_code
_entity_poly.pdbx_strand_id
1 'polypeptide(L)'
;MKLDLNKLYVVYSPTKHAEKVDVFDGRPDTLQGLFNQVRGGLKIENIHAIYTTAAEAKKEAAKLLTKQGHKVRTTSSVKKGHGFAIFGSEVKASDKYKVQSKPKVYITKKAAMIALNKMLKKGWKRSELKILRY
;
A
#
# COMPACT_ATOMS: atom_id res chain seq x y z
N MET A 1 -13.39 -14.87 33.02
CA MET A 1 -11.93 -14.63 32.91
C MET A 1 -11.60 -13.43 33.79
N LYS A 2 -10.74 -13.57 34.80
CA LYS A 2 -10.37 -12.45 35.70
C LYS A 2 -9.41 -11.55 34.92
N LEU A 3 -9.76 -10.28 34.73
CA LEU A 3 -8.92 -9.30 34.05
C LEU A 3 -7.77 -8.94 35.01
N ASP A 4 -6.55 -9.33 34.68
CA ASP A 4 -5.37 -9.04 35.49
C ASP A 4 -4.73 -7.74 34.99
N LEU A 5 -5.12 -6.62 35.62
CA LEU A 5 -4.63 -5.27 35.27
C LEU A 5 -3.13 -5.08 35.56
N ASN A 6 -2.49 -6.05 36.20
CA ASN A 6 -1.05 -6.06 36.47
C ASN A 6 -0.22 -6.57 35.28
N LYS A 7 -0.87 -7.09 34.22
CA LYS A 7 -0.19 -7.65 33.05
C LYS A 7 -0.78 -7.06 31.78
N LEU A 8 -0.22 -5.93 31.36
CA LEU A 8 -0.58 -5.25 30.13
C LEU A 8 0.56 -5.37 29.13
N TYR A 9 0.22 -5.54 27.86
CA TYR A 9 1.15 -5.66 26.75
C TYR A 9 0.91 -4.49 25.81
N VAL A 10 1.90 -3.63 25.69
CA VAL A 10 1.81 -2.39 24.92
C VAL A 10 2.35 -2.63 23.53
N VAL A 11 1.56 -2.31 22.51
CA VAL A 11 2.01 -2.33 21.12
C VAL A 11 2.20 -0.90 20.66
N TYR A 12 3.41 -0.59 20.22
CA TYR A 12 3.77 0.73 19.72
C TYR A 12 3.50 0.86 18.22
N SER A 13 3.19 2.07 17.78
CA SER A 13 3.04 2.42 16.37
C SER A 13 4.40 2.31 15.68
N PRO A 14 4.56 1.48 14.64
CA PRO A 14 5.85 1.31 13.97
C PRO A 14 6.24 2.57 13.19
N THR A 15 7.51 2.96 13.30
CA THR A 15 8.13 3.98 12.44
C THR A 15 8.66 3.34 11.14
N LYS A 16 9.17 4.14 10.19
CA LYS A 16 9.66 3.68 8.88
C LYS A 16 10.80 2.65 8.97
N HIS A 17 11.55 2.68 10.07
CA HIS A 17 12.70 1.81 10.33
C HIS A 17 12.51 0.96 11.58
N ALA A 18 11.28 0.88 12.11
CA ALA A 18 11.00 0.12 13.31
C ALA A 18 11.16 -1.38 13.07
N GLU A 19 11.93 -2.02 13.94
CA GLU A 19 12.01 -3.46 14.01
C GLU A 19 10.90 -4.02 14.91
N LYS A 20 10.76 -5.34 14.92
CA LYS A 20 9.76 -6.01 15.75
C LYS A 20 9.90 -5.68 17.23
N VAL A 21 11.12 -5.48 17.70
CA VAL A 21 11.44 -5.17 19.09
C VAL A 21 10.97 -3.76 19.48
N ASP A 22 10.99 -2.82 18.52
CA ASP A 22 10.51 -1.44 18.74
C ASP A 22 8.97 -1.37 18.83
N VAL A 23 8.30 -2.30 18.17
CA VAL A 23 6.82 -2.38 18.12
C VAL A 23 6.28 -3.15 19.32
N PHE A 24 6.94 -4.24 19.71
CA PHE A 24 6.54 -5.07 20.83
C PHE A 24 7.72 -5.89 21.37
N ASP A 25 8.10 -5.64 22.63
CA ASP A 25 9.23 -6.29 23.30
C ASP A 25 8.84 -7.61 24.01
N GLY A 26 7.55 -7.92 24.10
CA GLY A 26 7.04 -9.12 24.76
C GLY A 26 6.97 -9.05 26.28
N ARG A 27 7.36 -7.92 26.90
CA ARG A 27 7.38 -7.78 28.35
C ARG A 27 6.02 -7.29 28.85
N PRO A 28 5.47 -7.87 29.93
CA PRO A 28 4.31 -7.29 30.57
C PRO A 28 4.71 -6.01 31.32
N ASP A 29 3.87 -5.00 31.21
CA ASP A 29 3.96 -3.76 31.97
C ASP A 29 2.74 -3.61 32.90
N THR A 30 2.86 -2.72 33.87
CA THR A 30 1.78 -2.36 34.80
C THR A 30 1.20 -1.00 34.41
N LEU A 31 -0.02 -0.69 34.84
CA LEU A 31 -0.61 0.65 34.68
C LEU A 31 0.31 1.76 35.21
N GLN A 32 0.98 1.51 36.34
CA GLN A 32 1.87 2.48 36.95
C GLN A 32 3.16 2.67 36.15
N GLY A 33 3.71 1.60 35.58
CA GLY A 33 4.87 1.65 34.67
C GLY A 33 4.56 2.43 33.39
N LEU A 34 3.41 2.15 32.77
CA LEU A 34 2.87 2.91 31.64
C LEU A 34 2.68 4.39 31.97
N PHE A 35 2.10 4.71 33.13
CA PHE A 35 1.92 6.10 33.56
C PHE A 35 3.26 6.82 33.72
N ASN A 36 4.26 6.14 34.29
CA ASN A 36 5.61 6.68 34.42
C ASN A 36 6.29 6.89 33.07
N GLN A 37 6.09 6.01 32.09
CA GLN A 37 6.60 6.19 30.73
C GLN A 37 5.97 7.40 30.03
N VAL A 38 4.65 7.58 30.16
CA VAL A 38 3.95 8.76 29.62
C VAL A 38 4.49 10.04 30.27
N ARG A 39 4.65 10.03 31.59
CA ARG A 39 5.27 11.15 32.33
C ARG A 39 6.74 11.38 31.93
N GLY A 40 7.46 10.33 31.55
CA GLY A 40 8.83 10.37 31.04
C GLY A 40 8.97 10.84 29.59
N GLY A 41 7.86 11.21 28.92
CA GLY A 41 7.87 11.75 27.56
C GLY A 41 7.39 10.80 26.47
N LEU A 42 6.89 9.61 26.83
CA LEU A 42 6.21 8.73 25.87
C LEU A 42 4.92 9.41 25.38
N LYS A 43 4.87 9.73 24.09
CA LYS A 43 3.67 10.31 23.47
C LYS A 43 2.62 9.22 23.28
N ILE A 44 1.39 9.50 23.72
CA ILE A 44 0.24 8.57 23.60
C ILE A 44 -0.04 8.22 22.14
N GLU A 45 0.23 9.14 21.20
CA GLU A 45 0.11 8.93 19.75
C GLU A 45 0.99 7.78 19.23
N ASN A 46 2.08 7.48 19.94
CA ASN A 46 2.98 6.38 19.58
C ASN A 46 2.50 5.03 20.11
N ILE A 47 1.44 4.98 20.92
CA ILE A 47 0.83 3.75 21.39
C ILE A 47 -0.28 3.37 20.42
N HIS A 48 -0.16 2.20 19.80
CA HIS A 48 -1.19 1.70 18.90
C HIS A 48 -2.35 1.10 19.70
N ALA A 49 -2.04 0.20 20.63
CA ALA A 49 -3.02 -0.49 21.45
C ALA A 49 -2.37 -1.13 22.69
N ILE A 50 -3.19 -1.40 23.70
CA ILE A 50 -2.80 -2.12 24.92
C ILE A 50 -3.65 -3.39 25.01
N TYR A 51 -3.00 -4.52 25.24
CA TYR A 51 -3.64 -5.83 25.33
C TYR A 51 -3.42 -6.46 26.70
N THR A 52 -4.30 -7.36 27.10
CA THR A 52 -4.15 -8.15 28.33
C THR A 52 -3.43 -9.47 28.09
N THR A 53 -3.30 -9.90 26.82
CA THR A 53 -2.61 -11.14 26.46
C THR A 53 -1.44 -10.89 25.51
N ALA A 54 -0.31 -11.56 25.79
CA ALA A 54 0.89 -11.48 24.94
C ALA A 54 0.62 -12.01 23.52
N ALA A 55 -0.23 -13.03 23.40
CA ALA A 55 -0.55 -13.66 22.13
C ALA A 55 -1.31 -12.71 21.19
N GLU A 56 -2.24 -11.91 21.72
CA GLU A 56 -2.97 -10.90 20.94
C GLU A 56 -2.04 -9.75 20.53
N ALA A 57 -1.27 -9.21 21.48
CA ALA A 57 -0.29 -8.16 21.21
C ALA A 57 0.71 -8.56 20.12
N LYS A 58 1.26 -9.77 20.21
CA LYS A 58 2.22 -10.31 19.23
C LYS A 58 1.61 -10.47 17.84
N LYS A 59 0.36 -10.91 17.75
CA LYS A 59 -0.36 -11.04 16.47
C LYS A 59 -0.56 -9.67 15.84
N GLU A 60 -0.96 -8.67 16.61
CA GLU A 60 -1.19 -7.33 16.05
C GLU A 60 0.12 -6.64 15.65
N ALA A 61 1.17 -6.75 16.47
CA ALA A 61 2.51 -6.26 16.12
C ALA A 61 3.01 -6.81 14.78
N ALA A 62 2.82 -8.12 14.54
CA ALA A 62 3.18 -8.74 13.26
C ALA A 62 2.35 -8.21 12.07
N LYS A 63 1.05 -7.95 12.27
CA LYS A 63 0.20 -7.32 11.22
C LYS A 63 0.63 -5.89 10.91
N LEU A 64 1.04 -5.11 11.90
CA LEU A 64 1.48 -3.73 11.72
C LEU A 64 2.76 -3.66 10.89
N LEU A 65 3.73 -4.54 11.17
CA LEU A 65 4.99 -4.62 10.43
C LEU A 65 4.78 -5.07 8.97
N THR A 66 3.94 -6.07 8.74
CA THR A 66 3.64 -6.54 7.37
C THR A 66 2.91 -5.50 6.53
N LYS A 67 2.00 -4.72 7.13
CA LYS A 67 1.32 -3.60 6.42
C LYS A 67 2.29 -2.51 5.95
N GLN A 68 3.40 -2.28 6.64
CA GLN A 68 4.41 -1.30 6.20
C GLN A 68 5.18 -1.76 4.95
N GLY A 69 5.46 -3.06 4.82
CA GLY A 69 6.17 -3.63 3.66
C GLY A 69 5.42 -3.51 2.32
N HIS A 70 4.09 -3.33 2.34
CA HIS A 70 3.26 -3.33 1.13
C HIS A 70 2.96 -1.95 0.54
N LYS A 71 3.55 -0.86 1.05
CA LYS A 71 3.38 0.50 0.47
C LYS A 71 4.45 0.93 -0.53
N VAL A 72 5.15 -0.01 -1.17
CA VAL A 72 5.88 0.32 -2.41
C VAL A 72 4.86 0.36 -3.56
N ARG A 73 4.16 1.48 -3.72
CA ARG A 73 3.57 1.82 -5.03
C ARG A 73 4.73 2.08 -5.97
N THR A 74 5.29 1.03 -6.56
CA THR A 74 6.06 1.17 -7.79
C THR A 74 5.10 1.71 -8.84
N THR A 75 5.06 3.03 -8.99
CA THR A 75 4.71 3.63 -10.27
C THR A 75 5.82 3.21 -11.24
N SER A 76 5.79 1.96 -11.69
CA SER A 76 6.69 1.49 -12.73
C SER A 76 6.31 2.24 -13.98
N SER A 77 7.01 3.35 -14.24
CA SER A 77 6.95 4.04 -15.51
C SER A 77 7.34 3.01 -16.57
N VAL A 78 6.34 2.54 -17.32
CA VAL A 78 6.57 1.52 -18.34
C VAL A 78 7.54 2.09 -19.37
N LYS A 79 8.72 1.48 -19.49
CA LYS A 79 9.75 1.89 -20.45
C LYS A 79 9.18 1.79 -21.87
N LYS A 80 9.61 2.70 -22.75
CA LYS A 80 9.28 2.64 -24.19
C LYS A 80 9.66 1.24 -24.73
N GLY A 81 8.77 0.62 -25.48
CA GLY A 81 8.90 -0.73 -26.03
C GLY A 81 8.35 -1.86 -25.15
N HIS A 82 7.97 -1.60 -23.90
CA HIS A 82 7.55 -2.63 -22.94
C HIS A 82 6.09 -2.50 -22.47
N GLY A 83 5.28 -1.66 -23.13
CA GLY A 83 3.87 -1.48 -22.78
C GLY A 83 2.91 -1.54 -23.96
N PHE A 84 1.62 -1.44 -23.65
CA PHE A 84 0.53 -1.32 -24.60
C PHE A 84 -0.20 -0.03 -24.34
N ALA A 85 -0.46 0.77 -25.36
CA ALA A 85 -1.27 1.98 -25.27
C ALA A 85 -2.45 1.90 -26.25
N ILE A 86 -3.53 2.58 -25.90
CA ILE A 86 -4.71 2.73 -26.76
C ILE A 86 -4.52 4.02 -27.54
N PHE A 87 -4.60 3.93 -28.85
CA PHE A 87 -4.48 5.05 -29.78
C PHE A 87 -5.73 5.15 -30.65
N GLY A 88 -5.96 6.35 -31.20
CA GLY A 88 -6.88 6.54 -32.32
C GLY A 88 -6.45 5.71 -33.53
N SER A 89 -7.41 5.24 -34.32
CA SER A 89 -7.17 4.47 -35.56
C SER A 89 -6.31 5.25 -36.56
N GLU A 90 -6.42 6.58 -36.55
CA GLU A 90 -5.66 7.53 -37.35
C GLU A 90 -4.15 7.52 -37.06
N VAL A 91 -3.74 7.19 -35.82
CA VAL A 91 -2.33 7.27 -35.41
C VAL A 91 -1.53 6.12 -36.04
N LYS A 92 -0.70 6.39 -37.04
CA LYS A 92 0.16 5.36 -37.64
C LYS A 92 1.15 4.79 -36.61
N ALA A 93 1.58 3.54 -36.80
CA ALA A 93 2.52 2.89 -35.88
C ALA A 93 3.89 3.59 -35.81
N SER A 94 4.29 4.27 -36.89
CA SER A 94 5.46 5.15 -36.98
C SER A 94 5.38 6.35 -36.04
N ASP A 95 4.18 6.90 -35.87
CA ASP A 95 3.95 8.19 -35.19
C ASP A 95 3.43 8.03 -33.77
N LYS A 96 3.41 6.79 -33.26
CA LYS A 96 2.96 6.44 -31.91
C LYS A 96 3.69 7.17 -30.77
N TYR A 97 4.86 7.75 -31.03
CA TYR A 97 5.64 8.56 -30.08
C TYR A 97 5.54 10.08 -30.29
N LYS A 98 4.90 10.53 -31.37
CA LYS A 98 4.78 11.95 -31.75
C LYS A 98 3.36 12.50 -31.52
N VAL A 99 2.54 11.81 -30.73
CA VAL A 99 1.19 12.26 -30.36
C VAL A 99 1.25 13.50 -29.46
N GLN A 100 0.30 14.41 -29.66
CA GLN A 100 0.19 15.66 -28.89
C GLN A 100 0.01 15.42 -27.38
N SER A 101 -0.71 14.37 -27.00
CA SER A 101 -0.89 13.96 -25.60
C SER A 101 -0.17 12.64 -25.32
N LYS A 102 0.51 12.57 -24.17
CA LYS A 102 1.19 11.34 -23.72
C LYS A 102 0.12 10.26 -23.48
N PRO A 103 0.17 9.12 -24.19
CA PRO A 103 -0.86 8.10 -24.09
C PRO A 103 -0.73 7.34 -22.76
N LYS A 104 -1.86 6.82 -22.26
CA LYS A 104 -1.86 5.96 -21.08
C LYS A 104 -1.34 4.57 -21.44
N VAL A 105 -0.23 4.19 -20.81
CA VAL A 105 0.45 2.91 -21.06
C VAL A 105 0.03 1.87 -20.03
N TYR A 106 -0.26 0.67 -20.52
CA TYR A 106 -0.62 -0.51 -19.74
C TYR A 106 0.50 -1.56 -19.86
N ILE A 107 0.79 -2.24 -18.75
CA ILE A 107 1.85 -3.27 -18.72
C ILE A 107 1.48 -4.50 -19.57
N THR A 108 0.20 -4.88 -19.57
CA THR A 108 -0.27 -6.10 -20.26
C THR A 108 -1.33 -5.78 -21.31
N LYS A 109 -1.37 -6.60 -22.38
CA LYS A 109 -2.39 -6.51 -23.43
C LYS A 109 -3.81 -6.69 -22.87
N LYS A 110 -3.99 -7.58 -21.89
CA LYS A 110 -5.29 -7.80 -21.20
C LYS A 110 -5.77 -6.53 -20.49
N ALA A 111 -4.89 -5.82 -19.78
CA ALA A 111 -5.24 -4.56 -19.12
C ALA A 111 -5.65 -3.49 -20.14
N ALA A 112 -4.94 -3.39 -21.27
CA ALA A 112 -5.31 -2.48 -22.36
C ALA A 112 -6.68 -2.83 -22.98
N MET A 113 -6.99 -4.13 -23.15
CA MET A 113 -8.31 -4.56 -23.63
C MET A 113 -9.45 -4.23 -22.66
N ILE A 114 -9.24 -4.40 -21.36
CA ILE A 114 -10.23 -4.03 -20.34
C ILE A 114 -10.50 -2.53 -20.38
N ALA A 115 -9.44 -1.71 -20.48
CA ALA A 115 -9.58 -0.27 -20.62
C ALA A 115 -10.28 0.13 -21.92
N LEU A 116 -9.98 -0.54 -23.03
CA LEU A 116 -10.66 -0.35 -24.31
C LEU A 116 -12.17 -0.64 -24.16
N ASN A 117 -12.54 -1.78 -23.58
CA ASN A 117 -13.95 -2.12 -23.35
C ASN A 117 -14.67 -1.10 -22.46
N LYS A 118 -13.98 -0.52 -21.46
CA LYS A 118 -14.53 0.59 -20.66
C LYS A 118 -14.75 1.85 -21.49
N MET A 119 -13.87 2.17 -22.44
CA MET A 119 -14.04 3.29 -23.37
C MET A 119 -15.21 3.03 -24.33
N LEU A 120 -15.35 1.81 -24.85
CA LEU A 120 -16.49 1.42 -25.70
C LEU A 120 -17.83 1.60 -24.97
N LYS A 121 -17.89 1.19 -23.69
CA LYS A 121 -19.07 1.40 -22.84
C LYS A 121 -19.40 2.88 -22.60
N LYS A 122 -18.43 3.78 -22.76
CA LYS A 122 -18.62 5.24 -22.65
C LYS A 122 -19.01 5.91 -23.97
N GLY A 123 -19.30 5.12 -25.02
CA GLY A 123 -19.75 5.63 -26.32
C GLY A 123 -18.66 5.80 -27.38
N TRP A 124 -17.42 5.37 -27.11
CA TRP A 124 -16.37 5.37 -28.12
C TRP A 124 -16.56 4.24 -29.13
N LYS A 125 -16.32 4.49 -30.42
CA LYS A 125 -16.47 3.46 -31.45
C LYS A 125 -15.21 2.58 -31.53
N ARG A 126 -15.41 1.28 -31.70
CA ARG A 126 -14.31 0.31 -31.81
C ARG A 126 -13.47 0.50 -33.09
N SER A 127 -14.06 1.04 -34.15
CA SER A 127 -13.38 1.40 -35.40
C SER A 127 -12.36 2.52 -35.24
N GLU A 128 -12.50 3.33 -34.19
CA GLU A 128 -11.67 4.51 -33.93
C GLU A 128 -10.51 4.22 -32.98
N LEU A 129 -10.44 3.03 -32.39
CA LEU A 129 -9.47 2.72 -31.34
C LEU A 129 -8.66 1.45 -31.66
N LYS A 130 -7.34 1.54 -31.53
CA LYS A 130 -6.42 0.40 -31.67
C LYS A 130 -5.42 0.34 -30.53
N ILE A 131 -5.01 -0.87 -30.18
CA ILE A 131 -3.97 -1.11 -29.17
C ILE A 131 -2.64 -1.29 -29.88
N LEU A 132 -1.66 -0.43 -29.58
CA LEU A 132 -0.30 -0.53 -30.11
C LEU A 132 0.69 -0.76 -28.97
N ARG A 133 1.82 -1.39 -29.30
CA ARG A 133 2.95 -1.53 -28.38
C ARG A 133 3.68 -0.18 -28.25
N TYR A 134 3.77 0.33 -27.04
CA TYR A 134 4.39 1.60 -26.68
C TYR A 134 5.79 1.38 -26.16
#